data_AF-E9IH18-F1
#
_entry.id   AF-E9IH18-F1
#
_cell.length_a   1.000
_cell.length_b   1.000
_cell.length_c   1.000
_cell.angle_alpha   90.00
_cell.angle_beta   90.00
_cell.angle_gamma   90.00
#
_symmetry.space_group_name_H-M   'P 1'
#
loop_
_entity.id
_entity.type
_entity.pdbx_description
1 polymer ?
#
loop_
_entity_poly.entity_id
_entity_poly.type
_entity_poly.pdbx_seq_one_letter_code
_entity_poly.pdbx_strand_id
1 'polypeptide(L)' 'SDMSQQIHRAYTASLIIIGDEILRGQIIDTNTSYLAKSLIAVGIKLQKVVVVPDNKKYLKILGLSKKMLKIV' A
#
# COMPACT_ATOMS: atom_id res chain seq x y z
N SER A 1 10.06 -21.09 -31.24
CA SER A 1 10.81 -20.05 -30.51
C SER A 1 9.82 -19.23 -29.70
N ASP A 2 9.41 -19.80 -28.58
CA ASP A 2 8.37 -19.32 -27.65
C ASP A 2 8.83 -18.10 -26.82
N MET A 3 9.40 -17.08 -27.46
CA MET A 3 9.94 -15.90 -26.78
C MET A 3 8.94 -14.74 -26.65
N SER A 4 7.74 -14.86 -27.24
CA SER A 4 6.78 -13.77 -27.31
C SER A 4 5.86 -13.63 -26.09
N GLN A 5 5.96 -14.53 -25.10
CA GLN A 5 5.09 -14.53 -23.91
C GLN A 5 5.84 -14.41 -22.58
N GLN A 6 6.92 -13.64 -22.51
CA GLN A 6 7.36 -13.13 -21.22
C GLN A 6 6.47 -11.93 -20.84
N ILE A 7 5.24 -12.25 -20.44
CA ILE A 7 4.26 -11.30 -19.90
C ILE A 7 4.99 -10.48 -18.84
N HIS A 8 5.17 -9.18 -19.09
CA HIS A 8 5.54 -8.22 -18.05
C HIS A 8 4.57 -8.42 -16.89
N ARG A 9 5.01 -9.09 -15.82
CA ARG A 9 4.19 -9.23 -14.63
C ARG A 9 3.94 -7.83 -14.11
N ALA A 10 2.74 -7.31 -14.32
CA ALA A 10 2.31 -6.06 -13.75
C ALA A 10 2.20 -6.25 -12.24
N TYR A 11 3.25 -5.85 -11.52
CA TYR A 11 3.24 -5.89 -10.07
C TYR A 11 2.28 -4.83 -9.56
N THR A 12 1.44 -5.21 -8.59
CA THR A 12 0.51 -4.32 -7.93
C THR A 12 0.82 -4.24 -6.44
N ALA A 13 0.45 -3.11 -5.83
CA ALA A 13 0.61 -2.89 -4.40
C ALA A 13 -0.66 -2.31 -3.78
N SER A 14 -0.80 -2.50 -2.48
CA SER A 14 -1.73 -1.75 -1.62
C SER A 14 -0.95 -1.13 -0.48
N LEU A 15 -1.35 0.06 -0.05
CA LEU A 15 -0.79 0.74 1.11
C LEU A 15 -1.81 0.76 2.24
N ILE A 16 -1.31 0.60 3.47
CA ILE A 16 -2.11 0.74 4.68
C ILE A 16 -1.38 1.70 5.59
N ILE A 17 -2.08 2.77 5.97
CA ILE A 17 -1.59 3.78 6.90
C ILE A 17 -2.29 3.56 8.23
N ILE A 18 -1.53 3.56 9.31
CA ILE A 18 -2.05 3.41 10.66
C ILE A 18 -1.85 4.74 11.38
N GLY A 19 -2.93 5.32 11.92
CA GLY A 19 -2.82 6.57 12.67
C GLY A 19 -4.18 7.24 12.87
N ASP A 20 -4.56 7.45 14.12
CA ASP A 20 -5.83 8.11 14.42
C ASP A 20 -5.79 9.60 14.09
N GLU A 21 -4.63 10.23 14.17
CA GLU A 21 -4.39 11.63 13.84
C GLU A 21 -4.63 11.94 12.35
N ILE A 22 -4.38 10.97 11.47
CA ILE A 22 -4.73 11.05 10.05
C ILE A 22 -6.24 10.91 9.88
N LEU A 23 -6.87 9.95 10.56
CA LEU A 23 -8.32 9.76 10.53
C LEU A 23 -9.09 10.97 11.10
N ARG A 24 -8.54 11.64 12.11
CA ARG A 24 -9.10 12.86 12.71
C ARG A 24 -8.80 14.13 11.90
N GLY A 25 -7.99 14.03 10.84
CA GLY A 25 -7.59 15.18 10.01
C GLY A 25 -6.65 16.16 10.72
N GLN A 26 -5.99 15.74 11.81
CA GLN A 26 -5.02 16.55 12.53
C GLN A 26 -3.69 16.65 11.76
N ILE A 27 -3.38 15.63 10.96
CA ILE A 27 -2.16 15.55 10.14
C ILE A 27 -2.54 15.15 8.72
N ILE A 28 -1.85 15.74 7.75
CA ILE A 28 -1.94 15.38 6.34
C ILE A 28 -0.95 14.24 6.06
N ASP A 29 -1.43 13.13 5.50
CA ASP A 29 -0.58 12.03 5.07
C ASP A 29 0.26 12.38 3.84
N THR A 30 1.55 12.64 4.06
CA THR A 30 2.53 12.85 3.00
C THR A 30 3.22 11.56 2.54
N ASN A 31 3.18 10.51 3.36
CA ASN A 31 3.91 9.27 3.13
C ASN A 31 3.30 8.50 1.97
N THR A 32 1.98 8.44 1.87
CA THR A 32 1.30 7.81 0.73
C THR A 32 1.70 8.46 -0.59
N SER A 33 1.74 9.79 -0.63
CA SER A 33 2.12 10.52 -1.85
C SER A 33 3.56 10.24 -2.26
N TYR A 34 4.49 10.15 -1.31
CA TYR A 34 5.89 9.82 -1.56
C TYR A 34 6.06 8.37 -2.08
N LEU A 35 5.39 7.41 -1.43
CA LEU A 35 5.47 6.00 -1.79
C LEU A 35 4.79 5.70 -3.12
N ALA A 36 3.62 6.30 -3.40
CA ALA A 36 2.94 6.13 -4.67
C ALA A 36 3.83 6.54 -5.85
N LYS A 37 4.53 7.67 -5.73
CA LYS A 37 5.51 8.12 -6.75
C LYS A 37 6.64 7.11 -6.91
N SER A 38 7.17 6.59 -5.80
CA SER A 38 8.25 5.61 -5.81
C SER A 38 7.82 4.29 -6.47
N LEU A 39 6.60 3.80 -6.17
CA LEU A 39 6.04 2.60 -6.77
C LEU A 39 5.81 2.77 -8.28
N ILE A 40 5.30 3.93 -8.70
CA ILE A 40 5.12 4.26 -10.12
C ILE A 40 6.47 4.26 -10.84
N ALA A 41 7.51 4.84 -10.24
CA ALA A 41 8.85 4.90 -10.82
C ALA A 41 9.48 3.51 -11.07
N VAL A 42 9.11 2.51 -10.26
CA VAL A 42 9.57 1.11 -10.43
C VAL A 42 8.56 0.21 -11.17
N GLY A 43 7.51 0.80 -11.76
CA GLY A 43 6.52 0.06 -12.56
C GLY A 43 5.50 -0.75 -11.74
N ILE A 44 5.34 -0.45 -10.45
CA ILE A 44 4.34 -1.08 -9.58
C ILE A 44 3.08 -0.21 -9.53
N LYS A 45 1.93 -0.77 -9.90
CA LYS A 45 0.64 -0.07 -9.84
C LYS A 45 0.06 -0.13 -8.43
N LEU A 46 -0.08 1.02 -7.79
CA LEU A 46 -0.84 1.15 -6.54
C LEU A 46 -2.34 1.01 -6.83
N GLN A 47 -3.00 0.04 -6.20
CA GLN A 47 -4.41 -0.30 -6.44
C GLN A 47 -5.34 0.20 -5.33
N LYS A 48 -4.84 0.29 -4.11
CA LYS A 48 -5.63 0.65 -2.94
C LYS A 48 -4.77 1.30 -1.87
N VAL A 49 -5.34 2.29 -1.21
CA VAL A 49 -4.81 2.90 0.00
C VAL A 49 -5.90 2.83 1.06
N VAL A 50 -5.57 2.37 2.27
CA VAL A 50 -6.51 2.32 3.40
C VAL A 50 -5.87 2.99 4.60
N VAL A 51 -6.58 3.91 5.25
CA VAL A 51 -6.19 4.45 6.56
C VAL A 51 -6.97 3.70 7.63
N VAL A 52 -6.29 3.20 8.66
CA VAL A 52 -6.90 2.49 9.77
C VAL A 52 -6.51 3.10 11.12
N PRO A 53 -7.36 2.93 12.16
CA PRO A 53 -7.02 3.34 13.52
C PRO A 53 -5.77 2.63 14.03
N ASP A 54 -5.09 3.23 15.00
CA ASP A 54 -3.98 2.59 15.71
C ASP A 54 -4.50 1.53 16.70
N ASN A 55 -5.06 0.46 16.14
CA ASN A 55 -5.61 -0.65 16.88
C ASN A 55 -5.35 -1.97 16.15
N LYS A 56 -4.65 -2.88 16.83
CA LYS A 56 -4.29 -4.21 16.33
C LYS A 56 -5.47 -5.04 15.81
N LYS A 57 -6.69 -4.78 16.28
CA LYS A 57 -7.91 -5.45 15.81
C LYS A 57 -8.18 -5.17 14.33
N TYR A 58 -7.92 -3.96 13.85
CA TYR A 58 -8.15 -3.58 12.46
C TYR A 58 -7.21 -4.31 11.50
N LEU A 59 -5.95 -4.52 11.88
CA LEU A 59 -5.00 -5.29 11.08
C LEU A 59 -5.44 -6.75 10.89
N LYS A 60 -6.10 -7.33 11.90
CA LYS A 60 -6.62 -8.70 11.86
C LYS A 60 -7.87 -8.80 10.97
N ILE A 61 -8.74 -7.79 11.00
CA ILE A 61 -9.94 -7.70 10.15
C ILE A 61 -9.56 -7.62 8.66
N LEU A 62 -8.48 -6.92 8.34
CA LEU A 62 -8.00 -6.77 6.97
C LEU A 62 -7.37 -8.05 6.37
N GLY A 63 -7.36 -9.17 7.10
CA GLY A 63 -6.92 -10.47 6.58
C GLY A 63 -5.43 -10.51 6.21
N LEU A 64 -4.62 -9.65 6.84
CA LEU A 64 -3.22 -9.44 6.48
C LEU A 64 -2.36 -10.62 6.94
N SER A 65 -2.26 -11.63 6.07
CA SER A 65 -1.39 -12.79 6.22
C SER A 65 -0.11 -12.60 5.40
N LYS A 66 0.99 -12.28 6.10
CA LYS A 66 2.41 -12.52 5.73
C LYS A 66 3.09 -11.82 4.54
N LYS A 67 2.45 -11.01 3.70
CA LYS A 67 3.16 -10.20 2.67
C LYS A 67 2.63 -8.77 2.53
N MET A 68 2.71 -7.98 3.60
CA MET A 68 2.39 -6.56 3.52
C MET A 68 3.55 -5.72 4.03
N LEU A 69 3.98 -4.78 3.19
CA LEU A 69 4.95 -3.76 3.54
C LEU A 69 4.25 -2.78 4.48
N LYS A 70 4.57 -2.87 5.77
CA LYS A 70 4.08 -1.95 6.79
C LYS A 70 4.91 -0.68 6.66
N ILE A 71 4.28 0.44 6.30
CA ILE A 71 4.94 1.74 6.30
C ILE A 71 4.06 2.67 7.12
N VAL A 72 4.69 3.22 8.15
CA VAL A 72 4.15 3.85 9.36
C VAL A 72 3.42 2.87 10.30
#